data_AF-A0A0L0GU12-F1
#
_entry.id   AF-A0A0L0GU12-F1
#
_cell.length_a   1.000
_cell.length_b   1.000
_cell.length_c   1.000
_cell.angle_alpha   90.00
_cell.angle_beta   90.00
_cell.angle_gamma   90.00
#
_symmetry.space_group_name_H-M   'P 1'
#
loop_
_entity.id
_entity.type
_entity.pdbx_description
1 polymer ?
#
loop_
_entity_poly.entity_id
_entity_poly.type
_entity_poly.pdbx_seq_one_letter_code
_entity_poly.pdbx_strand_id
1 'polypeptide(L)'
;MLWPGKLIKRYSSRDVFEQRFTCAFPTDGGTGYELKAGCGGTPPVQYCQKQHIESMSDYLVTYGDLLNRCGFALGVSAEKDKSAFETTLQLQDYNIRKKLVYPYNEVLIKGWDKYAPEKIPLLGFFYVDVKSRLTPPGDIYIVQKNQVDYYKKTHLFAPVIRITGDTWMNISFRYVEGDQSPEIPDMTNVIGNVAGNSH
;
A
#
# COMPACT_ATOMS: atom_id res chain seq x y z
N MET A 1 -0.35 7.15 -11.39
CA MET A 1 -0.36 5.73 -11.80
C MET A 1 -0.30 4.89 -10.53
N LEU A 2 -1.44 4.68 -9.89
CA LEU A 2 -1.50 3.85 -8.69
C LEU A 2 -1.60 2.38 -9.14
N TRP A 3 -0.48 1.68 -9.03
CA TRP A 3 -0.31 0.24 -9.27
C TRP A 3 -0.44 -0.24 -10.74
N PRO A 4 0.55 -0.98 -11.26
CA PRO A 4 0.52 -1.51 -12.62
C PRO A 4 -0.38 -2.77 -12.74
N GLY A 5 -1.56 -2.81 -12.10
CA GLY A 5 -2.41 -4.02 -12.04
C GLY A 5 -2.72 -4.65 -13.40
N LYS A 6 -2.95 -3.83 -14.43
CA LYS A 6 -3.14 -4.30 -15.82
C LYS A 6 -1.87 -4.85 -16.46
N LEU A 7 -0.71 -4.25 -16.18
CA LEU A 7 0.58 -4.73 -16.66
C LEU A 7 0.94 -6.04 -15.95
N ILE A 8 0.74 -6.12 -14.62
CA ILE A 8 0.96 -7.35 -13.87
C ILE A 8 0.02 -8.43 -14.40
N LYS A 9 -1.29 -8.18 -14.54
CA LYS A 9 -2.24 -9.15 -15.13
C LYS A 9 -1.84 -9.59 -16.54
N ARG A 10 -1.24 -8.70 -17.35
CA ARG A 10 -0.73 -9.02 -18.69
C ARG A 10 0.49 -9.96 -18.63
N TYR A 11 1.41 -9.75 -17.69
CA TYR A 11 2.65 -10.50 -17.60
C TYR A 11 2.58 -11.71 -16.64
N SER A 12 1.60 -11.74 -15.75
CA SER A 12 1.29 -12.88 -14.89
C SER A 12 0.27 -13.76 -15.60
N SER A 13 0.59 -15.03 -15.79
CA SER A 13 -0.36 -16.06 -16.25
C SER A 13 -1.46 -16.40 -15.21
N ARG A 14 -1.70 -15.53 -14.23
CA ARG A 14 -2.58 -15.76 -13.07
C ARG A 14 -3.56 -14.60 -12.91
N ASP A 15 -4.72 -14.92 -12.34
CA ASP A 15 -5.62 -13.91 -11.80
C ASP A 15 -4.98 -13.25 -10.57
N VAL A 16 -4.37 -12.10 -10.80
CA VAL A 16 -3.85 -11.24 -9.73
C VAL A 16 -4.97 -10.49 -9.04
N PHE A 17 -4.70 -10.07 -7.81
CA PHE A 17 -5.64 -9.26 -7.04
C PHE A 17 -6.06 -8.00 -7.82
N GLU A 18 -7.38 -7.83 -7.94
CA GLU A 18 -7.99 -6.61 -8.45
C GLU A 18 -8.15 -5.62 -7.30
N GLN A 19 -7.46 -4.47 -7.41
CA GLN A 19 -7.55 -3.42 -6.41
C GLN A 19 -8.94 -2.80 -6.44
N ARG A 20 -9.66 -2.87 -5.33
CA ARG A 20 -10.92 -2.15 -5.15
C ARG A 20 -10.66 -0.96 -4.26
N PHE A 21 -10.55 0.22 -4.85
CA PHE A 21 -10.37 1.45 -4.09
C PHE A 21 -11.63 1.75 -3.28
N THR A 22 -11.44 2.33 -2.09
CA THR A 22 -12.54 2.69 -1.17
C THR A 22 -12.56 4.18 -0.92
N CYS A 23 -11.42 4.79 -0.61
CA CYS A 23 -11.30 6.24 -0.55
C CYS A 23 -9.87 6.74 -0.70
N ALA A 24 -9.76 8.05 -0.87
CA ALA A 24 -8.50 8.77 -0.75
C ALA A 24 -8.64 9.91 0.27
N PHE A 25 -7.55 10.16 0.99
CA PHE A 25 -7.37 11.29 1.90
C PHE A 25 -6.24 12.17 1.38
N PRO A 26 -6.33 13.50 1.50
CA PRO A 26 -5.28 14.40 1.05
C PRO A 26 -4.02 14.34 1.92
N THR A 27 -4.08 13.66 3.07
CA THR A 27 -2.95 13.34 3.94
C THR A 27 -3.25 12.07 4.76
N ASP A 28 -2.50 11.79 5.84
CA ASP A 28 -2.68 10.62 6.72
C ASP A 28 -4.10 10.56 7.32
N GLY A 29 -4.96 9.67 6.82
CA GLY A 29 -6.35 9.56 7.23
C GLY A 29 -6.57 8.96 8.62
N GLY A 30 -5.53 8.50 9.33
CA GLY A 30 -5.67 7.87 10.65
C GLY A 30 -6.33 6.48 10.60
N THR A 31 -6.14 5.76 9.50
CA THR A 31 -6.94 4.58 9.11
C THR A 31 -6.61 3.30 9.89
N GLY A 32 -5.54 3.31 10.69
CA GLY A 32 -5.07 2.14 11.43
C GLY A 32 -5.90 1.76 12.66
N TYR A 33 -6.29 2.72 13.51
CA TYR A 33 -6.87 2.43 14.83
C TYR A 33 -8.38 2.73 14.96
N GLU A 34 -8.94 3.61 14.11
CA GLU A 34 -10.29 4.17 14.33
C GLU A 34 -11.26 4.02 13.14
N LEU A 35 -10.78 3.71 11.94
CA LEU A 35 -11.63 3.62 10.76
C LEU A 35 -12.04 2.17 10.48
N LYS A 36 -13.26 1.82 10.91
CA LYS A 36 -13.94 0.52 10.65
C LYS A 36 -14.25 0.31 9.15
N ALA A 37 -13.22 0.24 8.31
CA ALA A 37 -13.30 0.11 6.84
C ALA A 37 -14.00 1.28 6.12
N GLY A 38 -14.08 2.46 6.75
CA GLY A 38 -14.84 3.60 6.26
C GLY A 38 -13.98 4.73 5.71
N CYS A 39 -14.55 5.48 4.78
CA CYS A 39 -13.98 6.69 4.19
C CYS A 39 -14.22 7.95 5.07
N GLY A 40 -14.40 7.75 6.36
CA GLY A 40 -14.60 8.81 7.37
C GLY A 40 -13.29 9.27 8.00
N GLY A 41 -13.30 10.28 8.87
CA GLY A 41 -12.12 10.71 9.63
C GLY A 41 -12.40 10.79 11.13
N THR A 42 -11.49 11.44 11.87
CA THR A 42 -11.57 11.59 13.33
C THR A 42 -11.86 13.06 13.70
N PRO A 43 -12.89 13.36 14.54
CA PRO A 43 -13.91 12.47 15.12
C PRO A 43 -14.82 11.84 14.04
N PRO A 44 -15.57 10.75 14.34
CA PRO A 44 -16.27 9.95 13.32
C PRO A 44 -17.20 10.80 12.48
N VAL A 45 -16.80 11.05 11.25
CA VAL A 45 -17.62 11.71 10.22
C VAL A 45 -17.77 10.79 9.01
N GLN A 46 -18.84 10.99 8.26
CA GLN A 46 -19.05 10.26 7.01
C GLN A 46 -18.06 10.71 5.93
N TYR A 47 -18.01 9.97 4.84
CA TYR A 47 -17.20 10.37 3.68
C TYR A 47 -17.67 11.68 3.05
N CYS A 48 -16.77 12.39 2.39
CA CYS A 48 -17.00 13.78 1.97
C CYS A 48 -18.25 13.93 1.11
N GLN A 49 -18.46 13.05 0.12
CA GLN A 49 -19.62 13.13 -0.76
C GLN A 49 -20.95 12.88 -0.01
N LYS A 50 -20.95 12.14 1.10
CA LYS A 50 -22.16 11.97 1.94
C LYS A 50 -22.56 13.26 2.66
N GLN A 51 -21.60 14.17 2.81
CA GLN A 51 -21.75 15.47 3.44
C GLN A 51 -21.91 16.59 2.41
N HIS A 52 -22.14 16.25 1.13
CA HIS A 52 -22.21 17.21 0.01
C HIS A 52 -20.91 17.99 -0.23
N ILE A 53 -19.78 17.39 0.11
CA ILE A 53 -18.44 17.92 -0.17
C ILE A 53 -17.89 17.16 -1.37
N GLU A 54 -17.87 17.82 -2.54
CA GLU A 54 -17.42 17.20 -3.79
C GLU A 54 -16.16 17.88 -4.35
N SER A 55 -15.84 19.09 -3.89
CA SER A 55 -14.68 19.87 -4.32
C SER A 55 -13.77 20.30 -3.16
N MET A 56 -12.57 20.77 -3.50
CA MET A 56 -11.66 21.43 -2.56
C MET A 56 -12.32 22.65 -1.92
N SER A 57 -13.10 23.41 -2.69
CA SER A 57 -13.82 24.60 -2.19
C SER A 57 -14.80 24.21 -1.08
N ASP A 58 -15.64 23.19 -1.32
CA ASP A 58 -16.62 22.75 -0.32
C ASP A 58 -15.94 22.26 0.96
N TYR A 59 -14.81 21.56 0.81
CA TYR A 59 -14.02 21.08 1.94
C TYR A 59 -13.48 22.25 2.76
N LEU A 60 -12.87 23.25 2.11
CA LEU A 60 -12.31 24.42 2.80
C LEU A 60 -13.40 25.32 3.41
N VAL A 61 -14.57 25.44 2.78
CA VAL A 61 -15.72 26.16 3.37
C VAL A 61 -16.19 25.45 4.64
N THR A 62 -16.25 24.13 4.62
CA THR A 62 -16.80 23.35 5.75
C THR A 62 -15.80 23.20 6.89
N TYR A 63 -14.54 22.89 6.57
CA TYR A 63 -13.53 22.49 7.54
C TYR A 63 -12.36 23.46 7.66
N GLY A 64 -12.30 24.48 6.80
CA GLY A 64 -11.13 25.35 6.71
C GLY A 64 -9.88 24.53 6.45
N ASP A 65 -8.86 24.80 7.25
CA ASP A 65 -7.56 24.14 7.12
C ASP A 65 -7.47 22.79 7.86
N LEU A 66 -8.55 22.30 8.46
CA LEU A 66 -8.49 21.08 9.25
C LEU A 66 -8.18 19.86 8.37
N LEU A 67 -7.15 19.10 8.77
CA LEU A 67 -6.73 17.88 8.08
C LEU A 67 -7.64 16.71 8.47
N ASN A 68 -7.75 15.72 7.58
CA ASN A 68 -8.31 14.39 7.86
C ASN A 68 -9.72 14.42 8.45
N ARG A 69 -10.55 15.37 7.99
CA ARG A 69 -11.95 15.38 8.40
C ARG A 69 -12.71 14.30 7.68
N CYS A 70 -12.75 14.28 6.36
CA CYS A 70 -13.38 13.18 5.63
C CYS A 70 -12.47 12.69 4.50
N GLY A 71 -12.59 11.41 4.16
CA GLY A 71 -12.03 10.83 2.95
C GLY A 71 -13.02 10.97 1.79
N PHE A 72 -12.49 11.10 0.57
CA PHE A 72 -13.28 11.09 -0.64
C PHE A 72 -13.50 9.64 -1.07
N ALA A 73 -14.76 9.21 -1.13
CA ALA A 73 -15.12 7.86 -1.56
C ALA A 73 -14.71 7.61 -3.02
N LEU A 74 -14.24 6.38 -3.27
CA LEU A 74 -13.81 5.84 -4.56
C LEU A 74 -14.54 4.49 -4.80
N GLY A 75 -14.46 3.96 -6.03
CA GLY A 75 -15.12 2.72 -6.41
C GLY A 75 -16.60 2.92 -6.78
N VAL A 76 -17.03 4.14 -7.11
CA VAL A 76 -18.42 4.46 -7.48
C VAL A 76 -18.60 4.38 -9.00
N SER A 77 -17.82 5.14 -9.74
CA SER A 77 -17.74 5.10 -11.20
C SER A 77 -16.45 5.78 -11.67
N ALA A 78 -15.94 5.46 -12.85
CA ALA A 78 -14.68 6.03 -13.34
C ALA A 78 -14.67 7.57 -13.33
N GLU A 79 -15.79 8.21 -13.68
CA GLU A 79 -15.92 9.66 -13.69
C GLU A 79 -15.96 10.26 -12.27
N LYS A 80 -16.76 9.68 -11.37
CA LYS A 80 -16.86 10.14 -9.98
C LYS A 80 -15.56 9.91 -9.22
N ASP A 81 -14.91 8.76 -9.44
CA ASP A 81 -13.64 8.40 -8.84
C ASP A 81 -12.53 9.33 -9.31
N LYS A 82 -12.52 9.67 -10.61
CA LYS A 82 -11.59 10.66 -11.16
C LYS A 82 -11.77 12.01 -10.46
N SER A 83 -12.99 12.52 -10.40
CA SER A 83 -13.28 13.81 -9.76
C SER A 83 -12.90 13.81 -8.27
N ALA A 84 -13.28 12.77 -7.53
CA ALA A 84 -12.94 12.60 -6.12
C ALA A 84 -11.43 12.55 -5.87
N PHE A 85 -10.70 11.82 -6.72
CA PHE A 85 -9.24 11.72 -6.61
C PHE A 85 -8.55 13.02 -7.02
N GLU A 86 -9.03 13.72 -8.05
CA GLU A 86 -8.53 15.06 -8.42
C GLU A 86 -8.71 16.06 -7.28
N THR A 87 -9.87 16.09 -6.63
CA THR A 87 -10.12 16.92 -5.44
C THR A 87 -9.14 16.57 -4.31
N THR A 88 -8.86 15.28 -4.10
CA THR A 88 -7.89 14.83 -3.10
C THR A 88 -6.48 15.38 -3.39
N LEU A 89 -6.05 15.35 -4.65
CA LEU A 89 -4.74 15.87 -5.06
C LEU A 89 -4.67 17.41 -4.92
N GLN A 90 -5.75 18.13 -5.23
CA GLN A 90 -5.82 19.58 -5.03
C GLN A 90 -5.67 19.96 -3.55
N LEU A 91 -6.38 19.24 -2.66
CA LEU A 91 -6.25 19.44 -1.22
C LEU A 91 -4.86 19.06 -0.70
N GLN A 92 -4.23 18.01 -1.26
CA GLN A 92 -2.86 17.65 -0.92
C GLN A 92 -1.87 18.77 -1.31
N ASP A 93 -1.95 19.29 -2.54
CA ASP A 93 -1.09 20.40 -2.98
C ASP A 93 -1.28 21.64 -2.09
N TYR A 94 -2.53 21.98 -1.76
CA TYR A 94 -2.85 23.05 -0.81
C TYR A 94 -2.21 22.82 0.56
N ASN A 95 -2.36 21.62 1.14
CA ASN A 95 -1.81 21.28 2.45
C ASN A 95 -0.28 21.34 2.46
N ILE A 96 0.38 20.85 1.41
CA ILE A 96 1.84 20.92 1.27
C ILE A 96 2.29 22.37 1.24
N ARG A 97 1.67 23.21 0.39
CA ARG A 97 2.04 24.63 0.24
C ARG A 97 1.81 25.44 1.51
N LYS A 98 0.74 25.16 2.25
CA LYS A 98 0.33 25.96 3.41
C LYS A 98 0.94 25.48 4.72
N LYS A 99 1.13 24.17 4.90
CA LYS A 99 1.45 23.58 6.21
C LYS A 99 2.77 22.82 6.28
N LEU A 100 3.34 22.36 5.16
CA LEU A 100 4.53 21.48 5.15
C LEU A 100 4.38 20.21 6.01
N VAL A 101 3.14 19.76 6.27
CA VAL A 101 2.84 18.62 7.14
C VAL A 101 2.43 17.42 6.27
N TYR A 102 2.98 16.24 6.61
CA TYR A 102 2.68 14.92 6.01
C TYR A 102 2.56 14.93 4.47
N PRO A 103 3.69 14.96 3.72
CA PRO A 103 3.70 15.19 2.27
C PRO A 103 3.14 14.03 1.44
N TYR A 104 2.55 13.02 2.07
CA TYR A 104 1.95 11.88 1.41
C TYR A 104 0.43 11.96 1.52
N ASN A 105 -0.26 11.50 0.48
CA ASN A 105 -1.69 11.21 0.53
C ASN A 105 -1.89 9.76 0.98
N GLU A 106 -3.10 9.43 1.39
CA GLU A 106 -3.45 8.05 1.72
C GLU A 106 -4.59 7.57 0.83
N VAL A 107 -4.44 6.38 0.25
CA VAL A 107 -5.47 5.73 -0.55
C VAL A 107 -5.77 4.37 0.05
N LEU A 108 -7.03 4.18 0.46
CA LEU A 108 -7.51 2.92 1.00
C LEU A 108 -8.04 2.02 -0.12
N ILE A 109 -7.61 0.77 -0.08
CA ILE A 109 -8.19 -0.33 -0.85
C ILE A 109 -9.01 -1.22 0.08
N LYS A 110 -10.09 -1.80 -0.44
CA LYS A 110 -10.87 -2.80 0.27
C LYS A 110 -9.96 -3.97 0.62
N GLY A 111 -10.12 -4.48 1.83
CA GLY A 111 -9.52 -5.74 2.23
C GLY A 111 -9.88 -6.87 1.25
N TRP A 112 -9.01 -7.86 1.17
CA TRP A 112 -9.21 -9.01 0.30
C TRP A 112 -10.49 -9.78 0.70
N ASP A 113 -11.38 -10.03 -0.27
CA ASP A 113 -12.63 -10.77 -0.01
C ASP A 113 -12.38 -12.22 0.43
N LYS A 114 -11.20 -12.77 0.10
CA LYS A 114 -10.72 -14.10 0.50
C LYS A 114 -9.22 -14.04 0.78
N TYR A 115 -8.78 -14.84 1.73
CA TYR A 115 -7.35 -15.02 2.00
C TYR A 115 -6.69 -15.82 0.86
N ALA A 116 -6.00 -15.12 -0.04
CA ALA A 116 -5.35 -15.69 -1.23
C ALA A 116 -3.98 -15.00 -1.49
N PRO A 117 -3.00 -15.20 -0.59
CA PRO A 117 -1.70 -14.52 -0.65
C PRO A 117 -0.94 -14.78 -1.96
N GLU A 118 -1.17 -15.90 -2.63
CA GLU A 118 -0.57 -16.27 -3.92
C GLU A 118 -1.00 -15.38 -5.09
N LYS A 119 -2.05 -14.56 -4.91
CA LYS A 119 -2.53 -13.57 -5.89
C LYS A 119 -1.97 -12.18 -5.68
N ILE A 120 -1.25 -11.97 -4.58
CA ILE A 120 -0.53 -10.73 -4.30
C ILE A 120 0.84 -10.86 -4.97
N PRO A 121 1.23 -9.95 -5.88
CA PRO A 121 2.55 -9.99 -6.49
C PRO A 121 3.57 -9.45 -5.48
N LEU A 122 3.84 -10.25 -4.46
CA LEU A 122 4.88 -9.97 -3.48
C LEU A 122 6.23 -10.38 -4.07
N LEU A 123 7.10 -9.39 -4.27
CA LEU A 123 8.40 -9.59 -4.93
C LEU A 123 9.57 -9.68 -3.93
N GLY A 124 9.32 -9.47 -2.64
CA GLY A 124 10.34 -9.58 -1.60
C GLY A 124 9.87 -9.07 -0.25
N PHE A 125 10.59 -9.48 0.78
CA PHE A 125 10.51 -8.95 2.14
C PHE A 125 11.71 -8.04 2.38
N PHE A 126 11.54 -7.02 3.22
CA PHE A 126 12.59 -6.03 3.47
C PHE A 126 12.82 -5.86 4.96
N TYR A 127 14.07 -5.60 5.33
CA TYR A 127 14.40 -5.12 6.67
C TYR A 127 15.51 -4.08 6.59
N VAL A 128 15.53 -3.19 7.58
CA VAL A 128 16.42 -2.05 7.62
C VAL A 128 17.62 -2.35 8.51
N ASP A 129 18.81 -2.35 7.94
CA ASP A 129 20.10 -2.41 8.61
C ASP A 129 20.87 -1.10 8.33
N VAL A 130 20.18 0.02 8.61
CA VAL A 130 20.70 1.37 8.51
C VAL A 130 20.93 1.88 9.92
N LYS A 131 22.14 2.35 10.23
CA LYS A 131 22.44 2.96 11.53
C LYS A 131 21.80 4.34 11.61
N SER A 132 20.58 4.41 12.13
CA SER A 132 19.86 5.67 12.36
C SER A 132 19.39 5.76 13.81
N ARG A 133 19.46 6.96 14.40
CA ARG A 133 18.84 7.23 15.71
C ARG A 133 17.31 7.23 15.66
N LEU A 134 16.74 7.40 14.47
CA LEU A 134 15.29 7.56 14.25
C LEU A 134 14.59 6.26 13.85
N THR A 135 15.35 5.22 13.47
CA THR A 135 14.77 3.97 13.00
C THR A 135 15.56 2.82 13.60
N PRO A 136 14.95 2.02 14.51
CA PRO A 136 15.62 0.84 15.01
C PRO A 136 15.92 -0.12 13.85
N PRO A 137 17.01 -0.88 13.90
CA PRO A 137 17.27 -1.92 12.92
C PRO A 137 16.11 -2.92 12.92
N GLY A 138 15.76 -3.39 11.73
CA GLY A 138 14.73 -4.40 11.53
C GLY A 138 15.18 -5.74 12.11
N ASP A 139 14.22 -6.51 12.62
CA ASP A 139 14.47 -7.85 13.16
C ASP A 139 14.46 -8.88 12.02
N ILE A 140 15.64 -9.41 11.69
CA ILE A 140 15.81 -10.43 10.65
C ILE A 140 14.99 -11.69 10.93
N TYR A 141 14.79 -12.07 12.20
CA TYR A 141 14.04 -13.26 12.55
C TYR A 141 12.55 -13.12 12.20
N ILE A 142 11.97 -11.93 12.46
CA ILE A 142 10.58 -11.62 12.07
C ILE A 142 10.44 -11.69 10.55
N VAL A 143 11.42 -11.15 9.81
CA VAL A 143 11.39 -11.09 8.35
C VAL A 143 11.53 -12.49 7.73
N GLN A 144 12.44 -13.32 8.26
CA GLN A 144 12.58 -14.73 7.88
C GLN A 144 11.31 -15.54 8.20
N LYS A 145 10.69 -15.31 9.37
CA LYS A 145 9.42 -15.94 9.71
C LYS A 145 8.32 -15.58 8.71
N ASN A 146 8.21 -14.31 8.33
CA ASN A 146 7.24 -13.87 7.32
C ASN A 146 7.52 -14.50 5.94
N GLN A 147 8.80 -14.63 5.56
CA GLN A 147 9.20 -15.33 4.33
C GLN A 147 8.73 -16.79 4.33
N VAL A 148 8.97 -17.50 5.43
CA VAL A 148 8.54 -18.90 5.61
C VAL A 148 7.03 -19.03 5.57
N ASP A 149 6.31 -18.17 6.30
CA ASP A 149 4.85 -18.20 6.37
C ASP A 149 4.22 -17.93 4.99
N TYR A 150 4.81 -17.04 4.18
CA TYR A 150 4.40 -16.81 2.80
C TYR A 150 4.70 -18.01 1.91
N TYR A 151 5.91 -18.58 1.99
CA TYR A 151 6.28 -19.76 1.21
C TYR A 151 5.40 -20.97 1.52
N LYS A 152 5.15 -21.27 2.80
CA LYS A 152 4.28 -22.38 3.24
C LYS A 152 2.86 -22.29 2.68
N LYS A 153 2.39 -21.07 2.37
CA LYS A 153 1.04 -20.82 1.85
C LYS A 153 0.97 -20.76 0.34
N THR A 154 2.00 -20.22 -0.31
CA THR A 154 1.97 -19.92 -1.75
C THR A 154 2.82 -20.85 -2.59
N HIS A 155 3.78 -21.54 -1.96
CA HIS A 155 4.89 -22.26 -2.60
C HIS A 155 5.72 -21.39 -3.56
N LEU A 156 5.66 -20.07 -3.39
CA LEU A 156 6.45 -19.10 -4.14
C LEU A 156 7.58 -18.58 -3.26
N PHE A 157 8.77 -18.51 -3.83
CA PHE A 157 9.89 -17.85 -3.19
C PHE A 157 9.80 -16.33 -3.37
N ALA A 158 9.92 -15.60 -2.27
CA ALA A 158 10.12 -14.15 -2.26
C ALA A 158 11.39 -13.86 -1.43
N PRO A 159 12.39 -13.17 -2.00
CA PRO A 159 13.66 -12.94 -1.32
C PRO A 159 13.51 -11.97 -0.15
N VAL A 160 14.32 -12.16 0.89
CA VAL A 160 14.63 -11.14 1.88
C VAL A 160 15.70 -10.22 1.30
N ILE A 161 15.41 -8.91 1.26
CA ILE A 161 16.30 -7.87 0.77
C ILE A 161 16.69 -6.97 1.95
N ARG A 162 17.98 -6.93 2.25
CA ARG A 162 18.54 -6.06 3.28
C ARG A 162 18.68 -4.64 2.73
N ILE A 163 18.18 -3.66 3.47
CA ILE A 163 18.40 -2.25 3.20
C ILE A 163 19.55 -1.77 4.09
N THR A 164 20.68 -1.41 3.49
CA THR A 164 21.87 -0.93 4.22
C THR A 164 22.21 0.49 3.83
N GLY A 165 22.90 1.24 4.69
CA GLY A 165 23.40 2.57 4.36
C GLY A 165 23.84 3.35 5.60
N ASP A 166 24.61 4.41 5.38
CA ASP A 166 25.05 5.32 6.45
C ASP A 166 23.99 6.38 6.75
N THR A 167 23.18 6.72 5.76
CA THR A 167 22.05 7.67 5.87
C THR A 167 20.92 7.23 4.94
N TRP A 168 19.70 7.73 5.19
CA TRP A 168 18.57 7.53 4.27
C TRP A 168 18.76 8.13 2.88
N MET A 169 19.69 9.06 2.71
CA MET A 169 20.05 9.63 1.40
C MET A 169 21.06 8.77 0.63
N ASN A 170 21.68 7.78 1.29
CA ASN A 170 22.67 6.90 0.69
C ASN A 170 22.42 5.46 1.15
N ILE A 171 21.36 4.85 0.59
CA ILE A 171 20.96 3.47 0.87
C ILE A 171 21.26 2.53 -0.31
N SER A 172 21.42 1.25 0.00
CA SER A 172 21.59 0.16 -0.95
C SER A 172 20.65 -0.99 -0.59
N PHE A 173 20.11 -1.65 -1.60
CA PHE A 173 19.30 -2.86 -1.48
C PHE A 173 20.18 -4.06 -1.84
N ARG A 174 20.31 -5.01 -0.92
CA ARG A 174 21.21 -6.17 -1.08
C ARG A 174 20.46 -7.47 -0.86
N TYR A 175 20.65 -8.39 -1.79
CA TYR A 175 20.37 -9.80 -1.54
C TYR A 175 21.57 -10.40 -0.81
N VAL A 176 21.33 -10.99 0.35
CA VAL A 176 22.34 -11.73 1.12
C VAL A 176 21.76 -13.12 1.38
N GLU A 177 22.50 -14.15 1.00
CA GLU A 177 22.04 -15.53 1.10
C GLU A 177 21.73 -15.92 2.56
N GLY A 178 22.60 -15.53 3.50
CA GLY A 178 22.37 -15.77 4.93
C GLY A 178 21.19 -15.02 5.56
N ASP A 179 20.58 -14.07 4.84
CA ASP A 179 19.36 -13.39 5.30
C ASP A 179 18.10 -14.17 4.94
N GLN A 180 18.19 -15.08 3.98
CA GLN A 180 17.08 -15.96 3.65
C GLN A 180 16.85 -16.94 4.80
N SER A 181 15.60 -17.32 5.04
CA SER A 181 15.30 -18.33 6.05
C SER A 181 15.85 -19.69 5.61
N PRO A 182 16.56 -20.41 6.50
CA PRO A 182 17.06 -21.76 6.21
C PRO A 182 15.95 -22.80 6.07
N GLU A 183 14.70 -22.46 6.42
CA GLU A 183 13.53 -23.32 6.21
C GLU A 183 13.01 -23.27 4.76
N ILE A 184 13.53 -22.37 3.92
CA ILE A 184 13.20 -22.32 2.48
C ILE A 184 14.07 -23.35 1.76
N PRO A 185 13.50 -24.21 0.90
CA PRO A 185 14.29 -25.16 0.10
C PRO A 185 15.25 -24.48 -0.87
N ASP A 186 16.38 -25.12 -1.17
CA ASP A 186 17.38 -24.59 -2.13
C ASP A 186 16.82 -24.43 -3.55
N MET A 187 15.92 -25.34 -3.96
CA MET A 187 15.19 -25.24 -5.22
C MET A 187 13.74 -24.87 -4.95
N THR A 188 13.33 -23.70 -5.45
CA THR A 188 11.97 -23.20 -5.31
C THR A 188 11.46 -22.66 -6.64
N ASN A 189 10.14 -22.74 -6.82
CA ASN A 189 9.51 -22.09 -7.96
C ASN A 189 9.48 -20.58 -7.71
N VAL A 190 10.21 -19.84 -8.53
CA VAL A 190 10.13 -18.36 -8.58
C VAL A 190 8.91 -17.90 -9.39
N ILE A 191 8.41 -18.79 -10.23
CA ILE A 191 7.15 -18.67 -11.00
C ILE A 191 6.48 -20.04 -10.88
N GLY A 192 5.30 -20.14 -10.25
CA GLY A 192 4.69 -21.47 -10.08
C GLY A 192 4.20 -22.01 -11.43
N ASN A 193 4.40 -23.32 -11.63
CA ASN A 193 4.13 -24.07 -12.86
C ASN A 193 2.98 -23.50 -13.69
N VAL A 194 3.31 -23.03 -14.90
CA VAL A 194 2.33 -22.92 -15.98
C VAL A 194 2.09 -24.36 -16.42
N ALA A 195 0.98 -24.95 -15.99
CA ALA A 195 0.49 -26.13 -16.66
C ALA A 195 0.25 -25.72 -18.12
N GLY A 196 1.15 -26.17 -19.00
CA GLY A 196 0.95 -26.05 -20.44
C GLY A 196 -0.35 -26.77 -20.75
N ASN A 197 -1.33 -26.06 -21.30
CA ASN A 197 -2.41 -26.69 -22.03
C ASN A 197 -1.79 -27.30 -23.29
N SER A 198 -1.33 -28.53 -23.18
CA SER A 198 -1.31 -29.45 -24.30
C SER A 198 -2.74 -29.91 -24.51
N HIS A 199 -3.42 -29.31 -25.50
CA HIS A 199 -4.29 -29.95 -26.49
C HIS A 199 -4.84 -28.90 -27.46
#